data_AF-A0AAN7TT46-F1
#
_entry.id   AF-A0AAN7TT46-F1
#
_cell.length_a   1.000
_cell.length_b   1.000
_cell.length_c   1.000
_cell.angle_alpha   90.00
_cell.angle_beta   90.00
_cell.angle_gamma   90.00
#
_symmetry.space_group_name_H-M   'P 1'
#
loop_
_entity.id
_entity.type
_entity.pdbx_description
1 polymer ?
#
loop_
_entity_poly.entity_id
_entity_poly.type
_entity_poly.pdbx_seq_one_letter_code
_entity_poly.pdbx_strand_id
1 'polypeptide(L)'
;MEDKFYKTNEDKFSWIVGLKVRIKTTSDEQFEGEVFNYDPITACIIILSDESTAAVVTQKRTVRIILESSIKEIKSLSLPTSITTTPTITSPTTNKQNNHNNHHQNNISNDLSLPSLNVQLIIKKQDEVIRKATQKAMKIGVGVTPEAQEIFNSISKTLPCDWSGENIIVLNEVKISSPYNIENCTGPENSKSIERVKKVLEAERKKLKI
;
A
#
# COMPACT_ATOMS: atom_id res chain seq x y z
N MET A 1 -12.69 8.36 -39.95
CA MET A 1 -11.42 7.62 -40.03
C MET A 1 -11.55 6.46 -39.08
N GLU A 2 -12.08 5.37 -39.64
CA GLU A 2 -12.13 3.98 -39.17
C GLU A 2 -12.47 3.64 -37.70
N ASP A 3 -13.77 3.42 -37.49
CA ASP A 3 -14.35 2.47 -36.54
C ASP A 3 -13.92 1.02 -36.89
N LYS A 4 -12.71 0.61 -36.51
CA LYS A 4 -12.22 -0.79 -36.62
C LYS A 4 -11.43 -1.30 -35.41
N PHE A 5 -11.73 -0.81 -34.22
CA PHE A 5 -11.31 -1.40 -32.94
C PHE A 5 -12.60 -1.53 -32.13
N TYR A 6 -13.22 -2.69 -31.91
CA TYR A 6 -12.71 -4.02 -31.67
C TYR A 6 -13.68 -5.00 -32.33
N LYS A 7 -13.18 -5.91 -33.16
CA LYS A 7 -13.92 -7.17 -33.35
C LYS A 7 -13.87 -7.82 -31.97
N THR A 8 -14.99 -7.78 -31.24
CA THR A 8 -15.17 -8.48 -29.99
C THR A 8 -14.82 -9.93 -30.26
N ASN A 9 -13.61 -10.37 -29.89
CA ASN A 9 -13.38 -11.78 -29.67
C ASN A 9 -14.31 -12.07 -28.50
N GLU A 10 -15.50 -12.60 -28.83
CA GLU A 10 -16.45 -13.14 -27.88
C GLU A 10 -15.70 -13.93 -26.83
N ASP A 11 -16.21 -13.86 -25.60
CA ASP A 11 -15.76 -14.50 -24.36
C ASP A 11 -15.56 -16.03 -24.47
N LYS A 12 -14.69 -16.45 -25.39
CA LYS A 12 -14.52 -17.81 -25.91
C LYS A 12 -14.14 -18.79 -24.80
N PHE A 13 -13.38 -18.29 -23.83
CA PHE A 13 -12.90 -19.04 -22.68
C PHE A 13 -13.35 -18.44 -21.35
N SER A 14 -14.34 -17.53 -21.31
CA SER A 14 -14.85 -17.06 -20.01
C SER A 14 -15.56 -18.16 -19.23
N TRP A 15 -16.15 -19.14 -19.93
CA TRP A 15 -16.90 -20.24 -19.29
C TRP A 15 -16.02 -21.20 -18.48
N ILE A 16 -14.70 -21.22 -18.73
CA ILE A 16 -13.78 -22.12 -18.01
C ILE A 16 -13.17 -21.51 -16.75
N VAL A 17 -13.37 -20.21 -16.49
CA VAL A 17 -12.80 -19.56 -15.29
C VAL A 17 -13.31 -20.24 -14.02
N GLY A 18 -12.41 -20.63 -13.14
CA GLY A 18 -12.71 -21.41 -11.92
C GLY A 18 -12.86 -22.92 -12.15
N LEU A 19 -12.83 -23.41 -13.38
CA LEU A 19 -12.84 -24.86 -13.66
C LEU A 19 -11.42 -25.42 -13.66
N LYS A 20 -11.28 -26.68 -13.21
CA LYS A 20 -10.08 -27.47 -13.53
C LYS A 20 -10.16 -27.90 -14.99
N VAL A 21 -9.14 -27.58 -15.77
CA VAL A 21 -9.08 -27.88 -17.19
C VAL A 21 -7.79 -28.63 -17.55
N ARG A 22 -7.86 -29.39 -18.64
CA ARG A 22 -6.69 -29.86 -19.39
C ARG A 22 -6.59 -29.07 -20.69
N ILE A 23 -5.49 -28.36 -20.87
CA ILE A 23 -5.19 -27.58 -22.08
C ILE A 23 -4.13 -28.32 -22.87
N LYS A 24 -4.39 -28.56 -24.15
CA LYS A 24 -3.43 -29.08 -25.12
C LYS A 24 -2.99 -27.96 -26.06
N THR A 25 -1.69 -27.76 -26.21
CA THR A 25 -1.15 -26.72 -27.10
C THR A 25 -1.03 -27.21 -28.55
N THR A 26 -0.75 -26.27 -29.46
CA THR A 26 -0.42 -26.55 -30.87
C THR A 26 0.88 -27.33 -31.02
N SER A 27 1.78 -27.27 -30.04
CA SER A 27 2.98 -28.12 -29.89
C SER A 27 2.69 -29.50 -29.30
N ASP A 28 1.42 -29.88 -29.10
CA ASP A 28 0.95 -31.12 -28.47
C ASP A 28 1.35 -31.30 -26.99
N GLU A 29 1.90 -30.27 -26.33
CA GLU A 29 2.11 -30.25 -24.88
C GLU A 29 0.77 -30.17 -24.13
N GLN A 30 0.71 -30.74 -22.93
CA GLN A 30 -0.50 -30.74 -22.12
C GLN A 30 -0.24 -30.17 -20.73
N PHE A 31 -1.16 -29.32 -20.27
CA PHE A 31 -1.13 -28.73 -18.94
C PHE A 31 -2.47 -28.89 -18.25
N GLU A 32 -2.44 -29.18 -16.96
CA GLU A 32 -3.62 -29.30 -16.10
C GLU A 32 -3.56 -28.30 -14.96
N GLY A 33 -4.67 -27.66 -14.67
CA GLY A 33 -4.77 -26.70 -13.58
C GLY A 33 -6.15 -26.08 -13.49
N GLU A 34 -6.37 -25.32 -12.43
CA GLU A 34 -7.54 -24.47 -12.28
C GLU A 34 -7.33 -23.16 -13.05
N VAL A 35 -8.31 -22.76 -13.86
CA VAL A 35 -8.25 -21.49 -14.57
C VAL A 35 -8.49 -20.36 -13.58
N PHE A 36 -7.45 -19.57 -13.31
CA PHE A 36 -7.54 -18.42 -12.43
C PHE A 36 -8.17 -17.22 -13.12
N ASN A 37 -7.77 -16.96 -14.37
CA ASN A 37 -8.28 -15.83 -15.13
C ASN A 37 -8.16 -16.08 -16.65
N TYR A 38 -9.05 -15.48 -17.41
CA TYR A 38 -8.96 -15.31 -18.86
C TYR A 38 -9.12 -13.83 -19.18
N ASP A 39 -8.16 -13.26 -19.90
CA ASP A 39 -8.25 -11.89 -20.41
C ASP A 39 -8.46 -11.93 -21.93
N PRO A 40 -9.67 -11.57 -22.42
CA PRO A 40 -9.97 -11.51 -23.85
C PRO A 40 -9.13 -10.48 -24.62
N ILE A 41 -8.63 -9.43 -23.95
CA ILE A 41 -7.86 -8.35 -24.59
C ILE A 41 -6.46 -8.85 -24.93
N THR A 42 -5.78 -9.45 -23.96
CA THR A 42 -4.44 -10.05 -24.18
C THR A 42 -4.50 -11.46 -24.74
N ALA A 43 -5.71 -12.03 -24.87
CA ALA A 43 -5.96 -13.39 -25.33
C ALA A 43 -5.11 -14.42 -24.54
N CYS A 44 -5.08 -14.28 -23.21
CA CYS A 44 -4.27 -15.09 -22.31
C CYS A 44 -5.14 -15.84 -21.31
N ILE A 45 -4.84 -17.12 -21.09
CA ILE A 45 -5.43 -17.96 -20.04
C ILE A 45 -4.35 -18.20 -18.97
N ILE A 46 -4.70 -17.97 -17.71
CA ILE A 46 -3.83 -18.24 -16.56
C ILE A 46 -4.34 -19.49 -15.85
N ILE A 47 -3.50 -20.52 -15.76
CA ILE A 47 -3.80 -21.74 -14.99
C ILE A 47 -2.88 -21.88 -13.78
N LEU A 48 -3.44 -22.39 -12.69
CA LEU A 48 -2.74 -22.73 -11.45
C LEU A 48 -2.68 -24.25 -11.31
N SER A 49 -1.46 -24.78 -11.23
CA SER A 49 -1.23 -26.21 -10.97
C SER A 49 -0.64 -26.39 -9.57
N ASP A 50 -1.21 -27.27 -8.76
CA ASP A 50 -0.63 -27.65 -7.47
C ASP A 50 0.53 -28.65 -7.70
N GLU A 51 1.73 -28.31 -7.23
CA GLU A 51 2.88 -29.23 -7.24
C GLU A 51 2.97 -29.91 -5.87
N SER A 52 2.16 -30.96 -5.66
CA SER A 52 2.20 -31.72 -4.40
C SER A 52 3.32 -32.75 -4.44
N THR A 53 4.50 -32.39 -3.92
CA THR A 53 5.48 -33.40 -3.50
C THR A 53 5.20 -33.73 -2.04
N ALA A 54 5.01 -35.01 -1.72
CA ALA A 54 4.56 -35.49 -0.40
C ALA A 54 5.47 -35.13 0.80
N ALA A 55 6.57 -34.40 0.58
CA ALA A 55 7.60 -34.11 1.56
C ALA A 55 7.62 -32.66 2.09
N VAL A 56 6.78 -31.74 1.58
CA VAL A 56 6.88 -30.30 1.92
C VAL A 56 5.53 -29.72 2.35
N VAL A 57 5.49 -29.17 3.59
CA VAL A 57 4.31 -28.52 4.21
C VAL A 57 3.89 -27.22 3.50
N THR A 58 4.72 -26.67 2.63
CA THR A 58 4.38 -25.50 1.79
C THR A 58 3.84 -25.95 0.44
N GLN A 59 2.55 -25.67 0.19
CA GLN A 59 1.92 -25.89 -1.11
C GLN A 59 2.52 -24.91 -2.13
N LYS A 60 3.46 -25.37 -2.95
CA LYS A 60 3.99 -24.60 -4.09
C LYS A 60 3.01 -24.72 -5.26
N ARG A 61 2.47 -23.57 -5.71
CA ARG A 61 1.63 -23.49 -6.91
C ARG A 61 2.45 -23.00 -8.11
N THR A 62 2.31 -23.67 -9.24
CA THR A 62 2.89 -23.24 -10.51
C THR A 62 1.85 -22.41 -11.28
N VAL A 63 2.19 -21.17 -11.59
CA VAL A 63 1.37 -20.28 -12.43
C VAL A 63 1.86 -20.42 -13.88
N ARG A 64 0.95 -20.72 -14.81
CA ARG A 64 1.26 -20.74 -16.26
C ARG A 64 0.36 -19.79 -17.01
N ILE A 65 0.94 -19.00 -17.89
CA ILE A 65 0.25 -18.09 -18.80
C ILE A 65 0.30 -18.71 -20.19
N ILE A 66 -0.85 -18.95 -20.80
CA ILE A 66 -1.00 -19.61 -22.10
C ILE A 66 -1.72 -18.67 -23.05
N LEU A 67 -1.12 -18.38 -24.20
CA LEU A 67 -1.76 -17.60 -25.25
C LEU A 67 -2.88 -18.41 -25.92
N GLU A 68 -4.01 -17.78 -26.18
CA GLU A 68 -5.12 -18.39 -26.92
C GLU A 68 -4.67 -18.98 -28.27
N SER A 69 -3.75 -18.30 -28.96
CA SER A 69 -3.22 -18.73 -30.25
C SER A 69 -2.41 -20.03 -30.19
N SER A 70 -1.90 -20.40 -29.01
CA SER A 70 -1.16 -21.66 -28.83
C SER A 70 -2.05 -22.80 -28.38
N ILE A 71 -3.36 -22.60 -28.22
CA ILE A 71 -4.29 -23.62 -27.74
C ILE A 71 -4.88 -24.41 -28.90
N LYS A 72 -4.68 -25.74 -28.85
CA LYS A 72 -5.28 -26.70 -29.78
C LYS A 72 -6.61 -27.24 -29.25
N GLU A 73 -6.70 -27.52 -27.96
CA GLU A 73 -7.88 -28.12 -27.34
C GLU A 73 -7.95 -27.79 -25.84
N ILE A 74 -9.16 -27.57 -25.30
CA ILE A 74 -9.41 -27.42 -23.85
C ILE A 74 -10.50 -28.42 -23.44
N LYS A 75 -10.27 -29.14 -22.33
CA LYS A 75 -11.24 -30.05 -21.71
C LYS A 75 -11.49 -29.65 -20.26
N SER A 76 -12.74 -29.48 -19.86
CA SER A 76 -13.12 -29.33 -18.45
C SER A 76 -13.00 -30.68 -17.73
N LEU A 77 -12.28 -30.71 -16.61
CA LEU A 77 -12.11 -31.87 -15.74
C LEU A 77 -13.06 -31.84 -14.52
N SER A 78 -13.70 -30.70 -14.24
CA SER A 78 -14.70 -30.53 -13.19
C SER A 78 -16.02 -29.99 -13.77
N LEU A 79 -17.15 -30.40 -13.19
CA LEU A 79 -18.48 -29.85 -13.54
C LEU A 79 -18.61 -28.40 -13.02
N PRO A 80 -19.30 -27.52 -13.76
CA PRO A 80 -19.56 -26.15 -13.32
C PRO A 80 -20.50 -26.14 -12.11
N THR A 81 -19.99 -25.73 -10.95
CA THR A 81 -20.78 -25.51 -9.74
C THR A 81 -21.72 -24.33 -10.00
N SER A 82 -23.02 -24.59 -10.20
CA SER A 82 -24.04 -23.54 -10.35
C SER A 82 -24.17 -22.73 -9.06
N ILE A 83 -23.68 -21.49 -9.04
CA ILE A 83 -23.85 -20.55 -7.93
C ILE A 83 -25.07 -19.68 -8.25
N THR A 84 -26.23 -20.01 -7.68
CA THR A 84 -27.35 -19.08 -7.55
C THR A 84 -27.27 -18.47 -6.15
N THR A 85 -26.72 -17.28 -6.01
CA THR A 85 -26.74 -16.51 -4.76
C THR A 85 -27.37 -15.14 -5.00
N THR A 86 -28.65 -15.04 -4.65
CA THR A 86 -29.33 -13.76 -4.37
C THR A 86 -28.75 -13.16 -3.08
N PRO A 87 -28.22 -11.93 -3.08
CA PRO A 87 -27.61 -11.34 -1.89
C PRO A 87 -28.71 -10.82 -0.95
N THR A 88 -28.91 -11.48 0.20
CA THR A 88 -29.73 -10.94 1.30
C THR A 88 -28.80 -10.28 2.31
N ILE A 89 -28.82 -8.95 2.34
CA ILE A 89 -28.07 -8.12 3.31
C ILE A 89 -28.76 -8.27 4.66
N THR A 90 -28.07 -8.84 5.66
CA THR A 90 -28.53 -8.78 7.06
C THR A 90 -27.43 -8.17 7.93
N SER A 91 -27.80 -7.08 8.59
CA SER A 91 -26.99 -6.26 9.50
C SER A 91 -26.51 -7.04 10.74
N PRO A 92 -25.41 -6.61 11.40
CA PRO A 92 -24.86 -7.32 12.55
C PRO A 92 -25.63 -7.02 13.83
N THR A 93 -26.08 -8.06 14.53
CA THR A 93 -26.54 -7.96 15.92
C THR A 93 -25.70 -8.89 16.80
N THR A 94 -25.11 -8.30 17.83
CA THR A 94 -24.35 -8.88 18.94
C THR A 94 -25.11 -10.01 19.65
N ASN A 95 -24.43 -11.10 20.05
CA ASN A 95 -24.59 -11.71 21.40
C ASN A 95 -23.65 -12.91 21.69
N LYS A 96 -23.39 -13.08 23.00
CA LYS A 96 -22.48 -14.02 23.68
C LYS A 96 -23.04 -15.45 23.86
N GLN A 97 -22.10 -16.41 23.98
CA GLN A 97 -22.11 -17.67 24.77
C GLN A 97 -23.06 -18.84 24.43
N ASN A 98 -22.51 -20.02 24.02
CA ASN A 98 -22.35 -21.26 24.81
C ASN A 98 -22.33 -22.58 23.99
N ASN A 99 -21.57 -23.57 24.53
CA ASN A 99 -21.36 -25.00 24.20
C ASN A 99 -22.65 -25.80 23.80
N HIS A 100 -22.69 -26.93 23.03
CA HIS A 100 -21.85 -28.15 22.91
C HIS A 100 -22.28 -29.07 21.71
N ASN A 101 -21.43 -30.04 21.33
CA ASN A 101 -21.63 -31.37 20.67
C ASN A 101 -21.88 -31.55 19.14
N ASN A 102 -20.83 -32.10 18.48
CA ASN A 102 -20.76 -33.14 17.44
C ASN A 102 -21.87 -33.30 16.38
N HIS A 103 -21.56 -32.93 15.13
CA HIS A 103 -21.83 -33.80 13.97
C HIS A 103 -20.82 -33.57 12.84
N HIS A 104 -20.32 -34.66 12.28
CA HIS A 104 -19.35 -34.73 11.20
C HIS A 104 -20.05 -34.34 9.88
N GLN A 105 -19.87 -33.11 9.43
CA GLN A 105 -20.23 -32.69 8.07
C GLN A 105 -19.00 -32.03 7.45
N ASN A 106 -18.55 -32.59 6.33
CA ASN A 106 -17.41 -32.12 5.55
C ASN A 106 -17.70 -30.71 5.01
N ASN A 107 -17.31 -29.69 5.79
CA ASN A 107 -17.46 -28.27 5.42
C ASN A 107 -16.34 -27.87 4.47
N ILE A 108 -16.57 -28.04 3.17
CA ILE A 108 -15.72 -27.49 2.08
C ILE A 108 -15.89 -25.95 1.97
N SER A 109 -16.68 -25.33 2.86
CA SER A 109 -17.03 -23.91 2.88
C SER A 109 -15.99 -22.97 3.51
N ASN A 110 -14.92 -23.49 4.12
CA ASN A 110 -13.99 -22.67 4.92
C ASN A 110 -12.81 -22.07 4.12
N ASP A 111 -12.63 -22.42 2.85
CA ASP A 111 -11.48 -21.97 2.04
C ASP A 111 -11.74 -20.68 1.24
N LEU A 112 -12.90 -20.05 1.42
CA LEU A 112 -13.28 -18.79 0.76
C LEU A 112 -13.48 -17.62 1.73
N SER A 113 -12.98 -17.74 2.97
CA SER A 113 -13.01 -16.62 3.91
C SER A 113 -11.80 -15.73 3.68
N LEU A 114 -12.04 -14.47 3.30
CA LEU A 114 -10.99 -13.46 3.31
C LEU A 114 -10.36 -13.37 4.71
N PRO A 115 -9.03 -13.18 4.80
CA PRO A 115 -8.38 -12.99 6.08
C PRO A 115 -8.98 -11.78 6.80
N SER A 116 -9.22 -11.92 8.11
CA SER A 116 -9.80 -10.84 8.92
C SER A 116 -8.88 -9.61 8.88
N LEU A 117 -9.44 -8.47 8.49
CA LEU A 117 -8.72 -7.20 8.44
C LEU A 117 -8.48 -6.65 9.86
N ASN A 118 -7.23 -6.43 10.24
CA ASN A 118 -6.89 -5.77 11.50
C ASN A 118 -7.03 -4.25 11.35
N VAL A 119 -8.22 -3.73 11.65
CA VAL A 119 -8.57 -2.30 11.51
C VAL A 119 -7.69 -1.42 12.41
N GLN A 120 -7.32 -1.90 13.60
CA GLN A 120 -6.51 -1.14 14.55
C GLN A 120 -5.08 -0.89 14.02
N LEU A 121 -4.49 -1.87 13.36
CA LEU A 121 -3.17 -1.72 12.73
C LEU A 121 -3.21 -0.69 11.58
N ILE A 122 -4.30 -0.68 10.81
CA ILE A 122 -4.47 0.25 9.70
C ILE A 122 -4.60 1.68 10.22
N ILE A 123 -5.45 1.90 11.24
CA ILE A 123 -5.61 3.20 11.89
C ILE A 123 -4.25 3.69 12.44
N LYS A 124 -3.52 2.83 13.15
CA LYS A 124 -2.19 3.19 13.68
C LYS A 124 -1.21 3.58 12.57
N LYS A 125 -1.23 2.87 11.44
CA LYS A 125 -0.39 3.21 10.27
C LYS A 125 -0.81 4.55 9.66
N GLN A 126 -2.11 4.78 9.52
CA GLN A 126 -2.66 6.04 9.01
C GLN A 126 -2.24 7.21 9.90
N ASP A 127 -2.40 7.09 11.22
CA ASP A 127 -2.03 8.13 12.18
C ASP A 127 -0.54 8.46 12.10
N GLU A 128 0.33 7.45 11.99
CA GLU A 128 1.77 7.66 11.84
C GLU A 128 2.14 8.39 10.53
N VAL A 129 1.43 8.09 9.44
CA VAL A 129 1.65 8.79 8.16
C VAL A 129 1.20 10.25 8.28
N ILE A 130 0.02 10.51 8.86
CA ILE A 130 -0.51 11.86 9.08
C ILE A 130 0.42 12.66 10.00
N ARG A 131 0.87 12.06 11.11
CA ARG A 131 1.81 12.68 12.05
C ARG A 131 3.14 13.06 11.37
N LYS A 132 3.69 12.19 10.53
CA LYS A 132 4.92 12.49 9.79
C LYS A 132 4.71 13.58 8.74
N ALA A 133 3.58 13.57 8.04
CA ALA A 133 3.25 14.58 7.04
C ALA A 133 3.07 15.97 7.68
N THR A 134 2.30 16.03 8.78
CA THR A 134 2.10 17.27 9.55
C THR A 134 3.42 17.81 10.11
N GLN A 135 4.27 16.95 10.70
CA GLN A 135 5.59 17.35 11.17
C GLN A 135 6.50 17.90 10.05
N LYS A 136 6.43 17.34 8.84
CA LYS A 136 7.18 17.87 7.69
C LYS A 136 6.63 19.21 7.25
N ALA A 137 5.31 19.36 7.17
CA ALA A 137 4.65 20.60 6.77
C ALA A 137 4.95 21.76 7.74
N MET A 138 4.95 21.50 9.05
CA MET A 138 5.29 22.49 10.08
C MET A 138 6.72 23.04 9.96
N LYS A 139 7.63 22.29 9.32
CA LYS A 139 9.02 22.74 9.12
C LYS A 139 9.19 23.65 7.90
N ILE A 140 8.22 23.69 6.99
CA ILE A 140 8.29 24.52 5.78
C ILE A 140 7.74 25.91 6.11
N GLY A 141 8.59 26.93 6.00
CA GLY A 141 8.18 28.32 6.17
C GLY A 141 7.39 28.82 4.97
N VAL A 142 6.36 29.63 5.21
CA VAL A 142 5.53 30.25 4.16
C VAL A 142 6.08 31.64 3.86
N GLY A 143 6.44 31.92 2.60
CA GLY A 143 7.00 33.22 2.19
C GLY A 143 8.46 33.45 2.58
N VAL A 144 9.14 32.44 3.12
CA VAL A 144 10.54 32.55 3.58
C VAL A 144 11.54 32.37 2.44
N THR A 145 12.73 32.94 2.59
CA THR A 145 13.82 32.74 1.62
C THR A 145 14.41 31.33 1.74
N PRO A 146 15.07 30.81 0.67
CA PRO A 146 15.79 29.54 0.75
C PRO A 146 16.86 29.51 1.84
N GLU A 147 17.52 30.65 2.07
CA GLU A 147 18.49 30.81 3.17
C GLU A 147 17.82 30.64 4.54
N ALA A 148 16.69 31.32 4.77
CA ALA A 148 15.94 31.20 6.02
C ALA A 148 15.49 29.77 6.29
N GLN A 149 15.01 29.07 5.25
CA GLN A 149 14.61 27.67 5.36
C GLN A 149 15.79 26.76 5.71
N GLU A 150 16.98 27.01 5.17
CA GLU A 150 18.17 26.21 5.45
C GLU A 150 18.72 26.45 6.87
N ILE A 151 18.66 27.71 7.34
CA ILE A 151 18.96 28.07 8.72
C ILE A 151 18.00 27.35 9.68
N PHE A 152 16.69 27.40 9.40
CA PHE A 152 15.68 26.69 10.19
C PHE A 152 15.93 25.17 10.20
N ASN A 153 16.17 24.57 9.04
CA ASN A 153 16.47 23.15 8.90
C ASN A 153 17.71 22.72 9.70
N SER A 154 18.68 23.62 9.84
CA SER A 154 19.92 23.37 10.56
C SER A 154 19.75 23.52 12.07
N ILE A 155 19.11 24.60 12.52
CA ILE A 155 18.85 24.85 13.95
C ILE A 155 17.85 23.85 14.54
N SER A 156 16.79 23.50 13.80
CA SER A 156 15.75 22.54 14.23
C SER A 156 16.26 21.11 14.47
N LYS A 157 17.52 20.81 14.08
CA LYS A 157 18.19 19.54 14.41
C LYS A 157 18.68 19.48 15.85
N THR A 158 18.98 20.63 16.45
CA THR A 158 19.66 20.72 17.76
C THR A 158 18.86 21.44 18.82
N LEU A 159 17.95 22.34 18.41
CA LEU A 159 17.10 23.12 19.30
C LEU A 159 15.64 23.04 18.85
N PRO A 160 14.68 23.01 19.79
CA PRO A 160 13.27 23.22 19.48
C PRO A 160 13.09 24.60 18.84
N CYS A 161 12.49 24.63 17.66
CA CYS A 161 12.11 25.87 17.00
C CYS A 161 10.88 25.70 16.12
N ASP A 162 10.15 26.81 15.99
CA ASP A 162 8.91 26.91 15.22
C ASP A 162 8.94 28.18 14.36
N TRP A 163 8.15 28.19 13.29
CA TRP A 163 7.95 29.38 12.47
C TRP A 163 6.91 30.31 13.11
N SER A 164 7.20 31.61 13.12
CA SER A 164 6.27 32.68 13.47
C SER A 164 6.22 33.69 12.33
N GLY A 165 5.34 33.42 11.36
CA GLY A 165 5.37 34.09 10.06
C GLY A 165 6.69 33.76 9.36
N GLU A 166 7.44 34.79 8.99
CA GLU A 166 8.78 34.64 8.40
C GLU A 166 9.90 34.51 9.46
N ASN A 167 9.59 34.69 10.75
CA ASN A 167 10.60 34.65 11.80
C ASN A 167 10.75 33.24 12.37
N ILE A 168 11.95 32.90 12.86
CA ILE A 168 12.22 31.63 13.54
C ILE A 168 12.17 31.88 15.04
N ILE A 169 11.33 31.15 15.76
CA ILE A 169 11.29 31.18 17.23
C ILE A 169 12.02 29.95 17.76
N VAL A 170 13.10 30.17 18.49
CA VAL A 170 13.95 29.13 19.07
C VAL A 170 13.75 29.11 20.58
N LEU A 171 13.61 27.91 21.15
CA LEU A 171 13.35 27.70 22.59
C LEU A 171 12.11 28.45 23.11
N ASN A 172 11.15 28.77 22.24
CA ASN A 172 9.93 29.54 22.54
C ASN A 172 10.18 30.95 23.12
N GLU A 173 11.43 31.42 23.14
CA GLU A 173 11.84 32.67 23.80
C GLU A 173 12.66 33.59 22.87
N VAL A 174 13.43 33.02 21.95
CA VAL A 174 14.37 33.76 21.11
C VAL A 174 13.82 33.83 19.69
N LYS A 175 13.57 35.04 19.21
CA LYS A 175 13.15 35.33 17.84
C LYS A 175 14.36 35.67 16.98
N ILE A 176 14.52 34.97 15.86
CA ILE A 176 15.49 35.28 14.81
C ILE A 176 14.70 35.87 13.63
N SER A 177 15.03 37.10 13.28
CA SER A 177 14.40 37.85 12.19
C SER A 177 15.34 37.99 11.00
N SER A 178 14.79 38.18 9.79
CA SER A 178 15.58 38.54 8.60
C SER A 178 16.49 39.73 8.89
N PRO A 179 17.77 39.75 8.45
CA PRO A 179 18.51 38.79 7.60
C PRO A 179 19.10 37.54 8.30
N TYR A 180 18.52 37.10 9.42
CA TYR A 180 18.90 35.88 10.16
C TYR A 180 20.38 35.83 10.60
N ASN A 181 20.91 37.00 10.96
CA ASN A 181 22.23 37.15 11.57
C ASN A 181 22.19 36.98 13.09
N ILE A 182 23.37 36.80 13.68
CA ILE A 182 23.57 36.71 15.13
C ILE A 182 23.06 37.96 15.87
N GLU A 183 23.13 39.13 15.20
CA GLU A 183 22.65 40.41 15.72
C GLU A 183 21.12 40.55 15.66
N ASN A 184 20.46 39.80 14.78
CA ASN A 184 19.01 39.83 14.57
C ASN A 184 18.24 38.83 15.47
N CYS A 185 18.93 38.29 16.48
CA CYS A 185 18.36 37.50 17.55
C CYS A 185 17.83 38.43 18.66
N THR A 186 16.51 38.44 18.88
CA THR A 186 15.84 39.21 19.93
C THR A 186 15.18 38.24 20.91
N GLY A 187 15.35 38.46 22.21
CA GLY A 187 14.76 37.64 23.25
C GLY A 187 14.86 38.33 24.61
N PRO A 188 14.46 37.67 25.70
CA PRO A 188 14.60 38.21 27.05
C PRO A 188 16.07 38.56 27.34
N GLU A 189 16.28 39.78 27.82
CA GLU A 189 17.62 40.36 28.08
C GLU A 189 18.41 39.50 29.09
N ASN A 190 19.70 39.28 28.82
CA ASN A 190 20.60 38.43 29.62
C ASN A 190 20.15 36.97 29.84
N SER A 191 19.32 36.42 28.94
CA SER A 191 18.96 35.00 28.99
C SER A 191 20.08 34.12 28.44
N LYS A 192 20.44 33.05 29.17
CA LYS A 192 21.33 31.97 28.67
C LYS A 192 20.81 31.37 27.35
N SER A 193 19.51 31.46 27.09
CA SER A 193 18.88 31.03 25.84
C SER A 193 19.44 31.81 24.63
N ILE A 194 19.62 33.14 24.73
CA ILE A 194 20.09 33.96 23.60
C ILE A 194 21.55 33.66 23.25
N GLU A 195 22.42 33.51 24.25
CA GLU A 195 23.83 33.16 24.05
C GLU A 195 23.97 31.79 23.39
N ARG A 196 23.18 30.81 23.87
CA ARG A 196 23.14 29.46 23.28
C ARG A 196 22.67 29.50 21.82
N VAL A 197 21.59 30.24 21.53
CA VAL A 197 21.06 30.36 20.17
C VAL A 197 22.07 31.05 19.25
N LYS A 198 22.70 32.15 19.69
CA LYS A 198 23.76 32.84 18.93
C LYS A 198 24.92 31.91 18.59
N LYS A 199 25.42 31.13 19.55
CA LYS A 199 26.50 30.15 19.34
C LYS A 199 26.13 29.05 18.35
N VAL A 200 24.91 28.53 18.43
CA VAL A 200 24.42 27.51 17.49
C VAL A 200 24.24 28.10 16.10
N LEU A 201 23.65 29.30 15.99
CA LEU A 201 23.47 29.99 14.71
C LEU A 201 24.81 30.29 14.02
N GLU A 202 25.82 30.73 14.76
CA GLU A 202 27.18 30.94 14.25
C GLU A 202 27.81 29.65 13.70
N ALA A 203 27.68 28.55 14.46
CA ALA A 203 28.21 27.25 14.05
C ALA A 203 27.52 26.72 12.78
N GLU A 204 26.19 26.85 12.68
CA GLU A 204 25.44 26.42 11.51
C GLU A 204 25.71 27.32 10.29
N ARG A 205 25.82 28.65 10.44
CA ARG A 205 26.22 29.55 9.32
C ARG A 205 27.59 29.18 8.76
N LYS A 206 28.58 28.96 9.65
CA LYS A 206 29.93 28.51 9.25
C LYS A 206 29.89 27.19 8.47
N LYS A 207 28.99 26.28 8.85
CA LYS A 207 28.81 24.99 8.17
C LYS A 207 28.13 25.13 6.81
N LEU A 208 27.16 26.04 6.70
CA LEU A 208 26.44 26.32 5.46
C LEU A 208 27.25 27.18 4.47
N LYS A 209 28.41 27.72 4.89
CA LYS A 209 29.28 28.63 4.10
C LYS A 209 28.51 29.87 3.60
N ILE A 210 27.65 30.42 4.45
CA ILE A 210 26.84 31.64 4.24
C ILE A 210 27.22 32.68 5.30
#